data_AF-V6KU06-F1
#
_entry.id   AF-V6KU06-F1
#
_cell.length_a   1.000
_cell.length_b   1.000
_cell.length_c   1.000
_cell.angle_alpha   90.00
_cell.angle_beta   90.00
_cell.angle_gamma   90.00
#
_symmetry.space_group_name_H-M   'P 1'
#
loop_
_entity.id
_entity.type
_entity.pdbx_description
1 polymer ?
#
loop_
_entity_poly.entity_id
_entity_poly.type
_entity_poly.pdbx_seq_one_letter_code
_entity_poly.pdbx_strand_id
1 'polypeptide(L)' 'MAGHQEWIKRGLDDGVFLLVGSIQPGLGGAVLAHNTSREVLQKRVDDPFVAQDVVTAEIIGIAPAMADERLSFLL' A
#
# COMPACT_ATOMS: atom_id res chain seq x y z
N MET A 1 16.52 1.27 -3.95
CA MET A 1 15.99 -0.02 -4.46
C MET A 1 15.87 -1.08 -3.37
N ALA A 2 16.95 -1.51 -2.71
CA ALA A 2 16.87 -2.54 -1.66
C ALA A 2 15.94 -2.15 -0.49
N GLY A 3 16.10 -0.95 0.08
CA GLY A 3 15.23 -0.49 1.17
C GLY A 3 13.75 -0.38 0.80
N HIS A 4 13.44 -0.01 -0.45
CA HIS A 4 12.06 0.02 -0.95
C HIS A 4 11.46 -1.40 -1.04
N GLN A 5 12.24 -2.38 -1.53
CA GLN A 5 11.81 -3.77 -1.58
C GLN A 5 11.63 -4.39 -0.19
N GLU A 6 12.49 -4.06 0.77
CA GLU A 6 12.35 -4.48 2.17
C GLU A 6 11.12 -3.88 2.84
N TRP A 7 10.80 -2.60 2.55
CA TRP A 7 9.58 -1.95 3.01
C TRP A 7 8.33 -2.65 2.47
N ILE A 8 8.28 -2.95 1.17
CA ILE A 8 7.20 -3.73 0.55
C ILE A 8 7.06 -5.09 1.23
N LYS A 9 8.17 -5.82 1.36
CA LYS A 9 8.18 -7.15 1.96
C LYS A 9 7.65 -7.13 3.39
N ARG A 10 8.08 -6.16 4.20
CA ARG A 10 7.56 -6.00 5.57
C ARG A 10 6.07 -5.74 5.59
N GLY A 11 5.55 -4.93 4.66
CA GLY A 11 4.11 -4.71 4.53
C GLY A 11 3.30 -5.95 4.17
N LEU A 12 3.86 -6.81 3.31
CA LEU A 12 3.26 -8.11 2.98
C LEU A 12 3.34 -9.08 4.17
N ASP A 13 4.50 -9.18 4.81
CA ASP A 13 4.74 -10.07 5.97
C ASP A 13 3.85 -9.68 7.18
N ASP A 14 3.62 -8.38 7.38
CA ASP A 14 2.72 -7.85 8.41
C ASP A 14 1.23 -8.02 8.07
N GLY A 15 0.90 -8.51 6.86
CA GLY A 15 -0.48 -8.64 6.39
C GLY A 15 -1.20 -7.30 6.23
N VAL A 16 -0.46 -6.21 5.99
CA VAL A 16 -1.05 -4.88 5.76
C VAL A 16 -1.13 -4.57 4.26
N PHE A 17 -0.16 -5.01 3.46
CA PHE A 17 -0.21 -4.89 2.00
C PHE A 17 -0.78 -6.17 1.40
N LEU A 18 -1.78 -6.04 0.53
CA LEU A 18 -2.38 -7.14 -0.21
C LEU A 18 -1.87 -7.25 -1.65
N LEU A 19 -1.54 -6.10 -2.24
CA LEU A 19 -1.09 -6.00 -3.62
C LEU A 19 -0.12 -4.84 -3.72
N VAL A 20 0.97 -5.05 -4.45
CA VAL A 20 1.91 -4.00 -4.84
C VAL A 20 2.21 -4.14 -6.33
N GLY A 21 2.19 -3.04 -7.07
CA GLY A 21 2.47 -3.07 -8.50
C GLY A 21 2.74 -1.69 -9.08
N SER A 22 3.19 -1.66 -10.34
CA SER A 22 3.46 -0.41 -11.06
C SER A 22 2.19 0.14 -11.72
N ILE A 23 2.02 1.46 -11.65
CA ILE A 23 0.97 2.16 -12.40
C ILE A 23 1.47 2.33 -13.84
N GLN A 24 0.76 1.75 -14.82
CA GLN A 24 1.12 1.85 -16.23
C GLN A 24 0.80 3.24 -16.80
N PRO A 25 1.63 3.79 -17.71
CA PRO A 25 2.83 3.20 -18.34
C PRO A 25 4.14 3.46 -17.57
N GLY A 26 4.10 3.77 -16.28
CA GLY A 26 5.29 4.10 -15.46
C GLY A 26 5.09 5.30 -14.54
N LEU A 27 3.86 5.55 -14.07
CA LEU A 27 3.50 6.72 -13.25
C LEU A 27 3.76 6.51 -11.75
N GLY A 28 4.65 5.58 -11.41
CA GLY A 28 4.96 5.18 -10.03
C GLY A 28 4.38 3.82 -9.67
N GLY A 29 4.08 3.63 -8.38
CA GLY A 29 3.58 2.38 -7.82
C GLY A 29 2.23 2.56 -7.12
N ALA A 30 1.48 1.46 -7.01
CA ALA A 30 0.25 1.37 -6.26
C ALA A 30 0.35 0.25 -5.23
N VAL A 31 -0.22 0.48 -4.05
CA VAL A 31 -0.34 -0.50 -2.96
C VAL A 31 -1.79 -0.58 -2.55
N LEU A 32 -2.35 -1.79 -2.50
CA LEU A 32 -3.62 -2.04 -1.82
C LEU A 32 -3.31 -2.42 -0.37
N ALA A 33 -3.68 -1.55 0.57
CA ALA A 33 -3.53 -1.81 1.98
C ALA A 33 -4.87 -2.18 2.63
N HIS A 34 -4.84 -3.08 3.61
CA HIS A 34 -6.01 -3.45 4.41
C HIS A 34 -5.61 -3.68 5.87
N ASN A 35 -6.61 -3.94 6.72
CA ASN A 35 -6.40 -4.29 8.13
C ASN A 35 -5.54 -3.25 8.90
N THR A 36 -5.74 -1.97 8.60
CA THR A 36 -4.99 -0.86 9.22
C THR A 36 -5.86 0.39 9.29
N SER A 37 -5.53 1.32 10.19
CA SER A 37 -6.16 2.65 10.21
C SER A 37 -5.42 3.61 9.27
N ARG A 38 -6.07 4.75 8.95
CA ARG A 38 -5.44 5.80 8.13
C ARG A 38 -4.17 6.34 8.79
N GLU A 39 -4.20 6.58 10.10
CA GLU A 39 -3.09 7.15 10.86
C GLU A 39 -1.90 6.18 10.93
N VAL A 40 -2.18 4.88 11.10
CA VAL A 40 -1.15 3.84 11.09
C VAL A 40 -0.56 3.69 9.68
N LEU A 41 -1.40 3.72 8.64
CA LEU A 41 -0.94 3.67 7.26
C LEU A 41 -0.08 4.88 6.91
N GLN A 42 -0.47 6.09 7.31
CA GLN A 42 0.32 7.31 7.11
C GLN A 42 1.73 7.19 7.70
N LYS A 43 1.87 6.59 8.89
CA LYS A 43 3.19 6.33 9.50
C LYS A 43 3.96 5.20 8.80
N ARG A 44 3.25 4.20 8.27
CA ARG A 44 3.86 3.08 7.52
C ARG A 44 4.38 3.54 6.15
N VAL A 45 3.80 4.58 5.57
CA VAL A 45 4.20 5.17 4.27
C VAL A 45 5.48 6.01 4.42
N ASP A 46 6.42 5.51 5.22
CA ASP A 46 7.82 5.95 5.29
C ASP A 46 8.68 5.11 4.33
N ASP A 47 8.16 4.91 3.11
CA ASP A 47 8.91 4.28 2.02
C ASP A 47 10.15 5.15 1.73
N PRO A 48 11.36 4.57 1.59
CA PRO A 48 12.55 5.31 1.18
C PRO A 48 12.36 6.22 -0.04
N PHE A 49 11.46 5.90 -0.96
CA PHE A 49 11.15 6.81 -2.08
C PHE A 49 10.31 8.03 -1.68
N VAL A 50 9.42 7.89 -0.69
CA VAL A 50 8.67 9.02 -0.12
C VAL A 50 9.60 9.87 0.75
N ALA A 51 10.40 9.24 1.61
CA ALA A 51 11.34 9.91 2.51
C ALA A 51 12.49 10.65 1.78
N GLN A 52 12.72 10.33 0.51
CA GLN A 52 13.72 10.98 -0.35
C GLN A 52 13.08 11.86 -1.43
N ASP A 53 11.79 12.19 -1.31
CA ASP A 53 11.03 13.02 -2.24
C ASP A 53 11.08 12.56 -3.71
N VAL A 54 11.29 11.25 -3.94
CA VAL A 54 11.26 10.63 -5.27
C VAL A 54 9.81 10.48 -5.75
N VAL A 55 8.89 10.19 -4.83
CA VAL A 55 7.45 10.09 -5.08
C VAL A 55 6.67 10.72 -3.94
N THR A 56 5.49 11.26 -4.24
CA THR A 56 4.52 11.68 -3.22
C THR A 56 3.46 10.60 -3.06
N ALA A 57 3.18 10.20 -1.82
CA ALA A 57 2.14 9.22 -1.55
C ALA A 57 0.76 9.87 -1.42
N GLU A 58 -0.21 9.34 -2.15
CA GLU A 58 -1.63 9.66 -1.98
C GLU A 58 -2.33 8.51 -1.26
N ILE A 59 -3.15 8.82 -0.25
CA ILE A 59 -3.91 7.82 0.51
C ILE A 59 -5.42 8.07 0.35
N ILE A 60 -6.04 7.19 -0.43
CA ILE A 60 -7.49 7.16 -0.68
C ILE A 60 -8.10 6.05 0.18
N GLY A 61 -9.08 6.41 1.01
CA GLY A 61 -9.87 5.45 1.78
C GLY A 61 -11.04 4.92 0.96
N ILE A 62 -11.29 3.61 1.04
CA ILE A 62 -12.46 2.96 0.42
C ILE A 62 -13.32 2.40 1.55
N ALA A 63 -14.61 2.71 1.54
CA ALA A 63 -15.60 2.04 2.38
C ALA A 63 -16.29 0.97 1.51
N PRO A 64 -15.82 -0.30 1.54
CA PRO A 64 -16.32 -1.31 0.63
C PRO A 64 -17.75 -1.70 1.02
N ALA A 65 -18.65 -1.69 0.05
CA ALA A 65 -20.05 -2.09 0.26
C ALA A 65 -20.33 -3.52 -0.24
N MET A 66 -19.55 -3.98 -1.22
CA MET A 66 -19.69 -5.29 -1.85
C MET A 66 -18.32 -5.77 -2.34
N ALA A 67 -18.08 -7.08 -2.27
CA ALA A 67 -16.88 -7.72 -2.77
C ALA A 67 -17.24 -9.09 -3.39
N ASP A 68 -16.40 -9.58 -4.30
CA ASP A 68 -16.41 -10.98 -4.73
C ASP A 68 -16.10 -11.88 -3.52
N GLU A 69 -16.63 -13.11 -3.49
CA GLU A 69 -16.46 -14.03 -2.36
C GLU A 69 -14.99 -14.27 -1.98
N ARG A 70 -14.09 -14.27 -2.98
CA ARG A 70 -12.63 -14.42 -2.76
C ARG A 70 -12.02 -13.26 -1.95
N LEU A 71 -12.73 -12.14 -1.86
CA LEU A 71 -12.31 -10.89 -1.22
C LEU A 71 -13.26 -10.48 -0.08
N SER A 72 -14.16 -11.36 0.38
CA SER A 72 -15.11 -11.07 1.48
C SER A 72 -14.43 -10.60 2.77
N PHE A 73 -13.15 -10.92 2.96
CA PHE A 73 -12.35 -10.45 4.10
C PHE A 73 -12.03 -8.94 4.10
N LEU A 74 -12.38 -8.23 3.02
CA LEU A 74 -12.23 -6.77 2.91
C LEU A 74 -13.47 -6.00 3.40
N LEU A 75 -14.60 -6.68 3.62
CA LEU A 75 -15.86 -6.08 4.05
C LEU A 75 -15.89 -5.81 5.57
#